data_AF-A0A7C4ZG67-F1
#
_entry.id   AF-A0A7C4ZG67-F1
#
_cell.length_a   1.000
_cell.length_b   1.000
_cell.length_c   1.000
_cell.angle_alpha   90.00
_cell.angle_beta   90.00
_cell.angle_gamma   90.00
#
_symmetry.space_group_name_H-M   'P 1'
#
loop_
_entity.id
_entity.type
_entity.pdbx_description
1 polymer ?
#
loop_
_entity_poly.entity_id
_entity_poly.type
_entity_poly.pdbx_seq_one_letter_code
_entity_poly.pdbx_strand_id
1 'polypeptide(L)'
;MPFKIRVVVIGFQPDHDPVTGEEYTQVNLGVKIPMPSPPREAVFPPPPKPMVWKHIIHLFVPTSKWVQQYSMWQEYDLEIKDNGELELKLVKET
;
A
#
# COMPACT_ATOMS: atom_id res chain seq x y z
N MET A 1 2.10 -9.74 19.45
CA MET A 1 0.71 -9.73 18.89
C MET A 1 0.86 -9.21 17.48
N PRO A 2 0.56 -10.00 16.44
CA PRO A 2 0.81 -9.58 15.07
C PRO A 2 -0.03 -8.35 14.74
N PHE A 3 0.63 -7.31 14.22
CA PHE A 3 -0.04 -6.09 13.80
C PHE A 3 -0.64 -6.31 12.41
N LYS A 4 -1.94 -6.04 12.26
CA LYS A 4 -2.65 -6.18 10.98
C LYS A 4 -3.11 -4.83 10.48
N ILE A 5 -2.88 -4.56 9.20
CA ILE A 5 -3.31 -3.33 8.56
C ILE A 5 -3.76 -3.61 7.13
N ARG A 6 -4.86 -2.97 6.73
CA ARG A 6 -5.31 -3.03 5.35
C ARG A 6 -4.54 -2.03 4.50
N VAL A 7 -3.85 -2.53 3.49
CA VAL A 7 -3.07 -1.75 2.54
C VAL A 7 -3.65 -1.87 1.15
N VAL A 8 -3.36 -0.89 0.31
CA VAL A 8 -3.79 -0.84 -1.08
C VAL A 8 -2.59 -0.54 -1.96
N VAL A 9 -2.54 -1.13 -3.15
CA VAL A 9 -1.54 -0.81 -4.17
C VAL A 9 -1.83 0.57 -4.74
N ILE A 10 -0.92 1.52 -4.50
CA ILE A 10 -1.06 2.93 -4.88
C ILE A 10 -0.15 3.34 -6.04
N GLY A 11 0.74 2.45 -6.47
CA GLY A 11 1.62 2.74 -7.60
C GLY A 11 2.59 1.61 -7.88
N PHE A 12 3.16 1.69 -9.08
CA PHE A 12 4.26 0.86 -9.54
C PHE A 12 5.36 1.77 -10.07
N GLN A 13 6.61 1.44 -9.77
CA GLN A 13 7.77 2.14 -10.29
C GLN A 13 8.79 1.10 -10.77
N PRO A 14 9.03 0.99 -12.08
CA PRO A 14 10.15 0.23 -12.59
C PRO A 14 11.46 0.85 -12.12
N ASP A 15 12.40 0.04 -11.68
CA ASP A 15 13.73 0.48 -11.27
C ASP A 15 14.75 -0.67 -11.43
N HIS A 16 16.01 -0.43 -11.08
CA HIS A 16 17.09 -1.39 -11.19
C HIS A 16 18.06 -1.29 -10.01
N ASP A 17 18.74 -2.39 -9.71
CA ASP A 17 19.77 -2.42 -8.68
C ASP A 17 21.07 -1.85 -9.27
N PRO A 18 21.63 -0.74 -8.74
CA PRO A 18 22.83 -0.13 -9.28
C PRO A 18 24.10 -1.00 -9.11
N VAL A 19 24.08 -2.00 -8.21
CA VAL A 19 25.21 -2.88 -7.94
C VAL A 19 25.15 -4.12 -8.82
N THR A 20 23.99 -4.78 -8.89
CA THR A 20 23.83 -6.06 -9.62
C THR A 20 23.34 -5.87 -11.06
N GLY A 21 22.74 -4.72 -11.38
CA GLY A 21 22.08 -4.45 -12.66
C GLY A 21 20.73 -5.15 -12.83
N GLU A 22 20.22 -5.83 -11.79
CA GLU A 22 18.95 -6.55 -11.88
C GLU A 22 17.77 -5.57 -11.92
N GLU A 23 16.87 -5.76 -12.89
CA GLU A 23 15.64 -4.99 -13.01
C GLU A 23 14.57 -5.50 -12.05
N TYR A 24 13.85 -4.59 -11.41
CA TYR A 24 12.72 -4.89 -10.57
C TYR A 24 11.60 -3.88 -10.72
N THR A 25 10.40 -4.30 -10.36
CA THR A 25 9.25 -3.41 -10.18
C THR A 25 9.04 -3.17 -8.71
N GLN A 26 9.13 -1.92 -8.30
CA GLN A 26 8.76 -1.46 -6.97
C GLN A 26 7.23 -1.31 -6.91
N VAL A 27 6.58 -2.07 -6.05
CA VAL A 27 5.16 -1.97 -5.74
C VAL A 27 4.97 -1.11 -4.51
N ASN A 28 4.27 0.00 -4.65
CA ASN A 28 4.02 0.94 -3.57
C ASN A 28 2.69 0.59 -2.89
N LEU A 29 2.76 0.23 -1.62
CA LEU A 29 1.58 -0.03 -0.79
C LEU A 29 1.37 1.14 0.17
N GLY A 30 0.10 1.55 0.28
CA GLY A 30 -0.31 2.63 1.16
C GLY A 30 -1.57 2.31 1.92
N VAL A 31 -1.91 3.18 2.86
CA VAL A 31 -3.15 3.12 3.63
C VAL A 31 -4.04 4.31 3.29
N LYS A 32 -5.34 4.05 3.25
CA LYS A 32 -6.35 5.08 3.05
C LYS A 32 -6.63 5.75 4.39
N ILE A 33 -6.31 7.03 4.52
CA ILE A 33 -6.55 7.82 5.74
C ILE A 33 -7.37 9.06 5.42
N PRO A 34 -8.19 9.55 6.36
CA PRO A 34 -8.85 10.84 6.18
C PRO A 34 -7.80 11.95 6.11
N MET A 35 -7.97 12.88 5.17
CA MET A 35 -7.07 14.01 5.04
C MET A 35 -7.10 14.84 6.32
N PRO A 36 -5.94 15.13 6.94
CA PRO A 36 -5.88 16.07 8.03
C PRO A 36 -6.29 17.44 7.49
N SER A 37 -7.33 18.04 8.08
CA SER A 37 -7.80 19.38 7.74
C SER A 37 -7.81 20.23 9.00
N PRO A 38 -7.41 21.51 8.92
CA PRO A 38 -7.62 22.43 10.03
C PRO A 38 -9.11 22.50 10.39
N PRO A 39 -9.46 22.85 11.64
CA PRO A 39 -10.84 23.02 12.05
C PRO A 39 -11.52 24.01 11.10
N ARG A 40 -12.62 23.58 10.47
CA ARG A 40 -13.50 24.47 9.71
C ARG A 40 -14.67 24.86 10.61
N GLU A 41 -15.28 26.00 10.32
CA GLU A 41 -16.60 26.32 10.87
C GLU A 41 -17.56 25.16 10.57
N ALA A 42 -18.33 24.74 11.57
CA ALA A 42 -19.21 23.59 11.44
C ALA A 42 -20.37 23.92 10.50
N VAL A 43 -20.36 23.35 9.30
CA VAL A 43 -21.47 23.43 8.34
C VAL A 43 -22.30 22.15 8.44
N PHE A 44 -23.63 22.27 8.47
CA PHE A 44 -24.54 21.11 8.54
C PHE A 44 -25.35 20.94 7.24
N PRO A 45 -25.37 19.73 6.65
CA PRO A 45 -24.61 18.55 7.03
C PRO A 45 -23.12 18.70 6.71
N PRO A 46 -22.23 18.07 7.51
CA PRO A 46 -20.80 18.13 7.24
C PRO A 46 -20.49 17.42 5.91
N PRO A 47 -19.67 18.02 5.03
CA PRO A 47 -19.23 17.34 3.82
C PRO A 47 -18.35 16.13 4.18
N PRO A 48 -18.36 15.06 3.36
CA PRO A 48 -17.48 13.92 3.58
C PRO A 48 -16.01 14.37 3.54
N LYS A 49 -15.21 13.89 4.49
CA LYS A 49 -13.77 14.20 4.52
C LYS A 49 -13.10 13.57 3.29
N PRO A 50 -12.30 14.33 2.53
CA PRO A 50 -11.50 13.75 1.46
C PRO A 50 -10.53 12.73 2.05
N MET A 51 -10.31 11.64 1.32
CA MET A 51 -9.38 10.58 1.72
C MET A 51 -8.08 10.77 0.95
N VAL A 52 -6.97 10.45 1.60
CA VAL A 52 -5.65 10.43 0.98
C VAL A 52 -5.00 9.07 1.20
N TRP A 53 -4.08 8.71 0.31
CA TRP A 53 -3.26 7.53 0.46
C TRP A 53 -1.92 7.92 1.05
N LYS A 54 -1.57 7.32 2.18
CA LYS A 54 -0.24 7.48 2.78
C LYS A 54 0.58 6.23 2.50
N HIS A 55 1.72 6.41 1.84
CA HIS A 55 2.69 5.34 1.62
C HIS A 55 3.14 4.70 2.94
N ILE A 56 3.28 3.37 2.96
CA ILE A 56 3.80 2.61 4.11
C ILE A 56 4.97 1.71 3.74
N ILE A 57 4.87 0.96 2.64
CA ILE A 57 5.88 -0.05 2.30
C ILE A 57 6.08 -0.17 0.78
N HIS A 58 7.33 -0.44 0.41
CA HIS A 58 7.73 -0.84 -0.94
C HIS A 58 7.99 -2.34 -0.97
N LEU A 59 7.47 -3.02 -1.99
CA LEU A 59 7.89 -4.38 -2.33
C LEU A 59 8.69 -4.34 -3.62
N PHE A 60 9.87 -4.94 -3.60
CA PHE A 60 10.72 -5.05 -4.77
C PHE A 60 10.55 -6.44 -5.36
N VAL A 61 9.98 -6.49 -6.57
CA VAL A 61 9.76 -7.75 -7.28
C VAL A 61 10.66 -7.77 -8.51
N PRO A 62 11.62 -8.72 -8.62
CA PRO A 62 12.41 -8.88 -9.82
C PRO A 62 11.51 -9.00 -11.06
N THR A 63 11.84 -8.30 -12.13
CA THR A 63 11.01 -8.28 -13.35
C THR A 63 10.82 -9.69 -13.92
N SER A 64 11.84 -10.55 -13.78
CA SER A 64 11.81 -11.97 -14.18
C SER A 64 10.79 -12.82 -13.40
N LYS A 65 10.39 -12.37 -12.20
CA LYS A 65 9.42 -13.05 -11.32
C LYS A 65 8.05 -12.37 -11.32
N TRP A 66 7.85 -11.37 -12.17
CA TRP A 66 6.58 -10.68 -12.27
C TRP A 66 5.53 -11.56 -12.95
N VAL A 67 4.54 -12.02 -12.19
CA VAL A 67 3.43 -12.85 -12.66
C VAL A 67 2.07 -12.16 -12.49
N GLN A 68 2.06 -10.83 -12.50
CA GLN A 68 0.85 -10.00 -12.31
C GLN A 68 0.15 -10.25 -10.97
N GLN A 69 0.90 -10.64 -9.94
CA GLN A 69 0.37 -10.90 -8.60
C GLN A 69 -0.13 -9.64 -7.86
N TYR A 70 0.14 -8.43 -8.37
CA TYR A 70 -0.33 -7.16 -7.82
C TYR A 70 -0.99 -6.32 -8.92
N SER A 71 -2.11 -5.67 -8.59
CA SER A 71 -2.83 -4.74 -9.46
C SER A 71 -3.09 -3.41 -8.75
N MET A 72 -3.17 -2.32 -9.51
CA MET A 72 -3.52 -1.00 -8.98
C MET A 72 -4.83 -1.06 -8.20
N TRP A 73 -4.90 -0.35 -7.07
CA TRP A 73 -6.07 -0.23 -6.20
C TRP A 73 -6.54 -1.53 -5.54
N GLN A 74 -5.81 -2.62 -5.73
CA GLN A 74 -6.13 -3.89 -5.08
C GLN A 74 -5.75 -3.83 -3.60
N GLU A 75 -6.66 -4.31 -2.74
CA GLU A 75 -6.50 -4.30 -1.29
C GLU A 75 -5.93 -5.62 -0.76
N TYR A 76 -5.05 -5.51 0.23
CA TYR A 76 -4.39 -6.61 0.90
C TYR A 76 -4.45 -6.42 2.42
N ASP A 77 -4.62 -7.51 3.14
CA ASP A 77 -4.36 -7.54 4.58
C ASP A 77 -2.86 -7.83 4.77
N LEU A 78 -2.15 -6.84 5.31
CA LEU A 78 -0.74 -6.94 5.70
C LEU A 78 -0.65 -7.36 7.17
N GLU A 79 -0.01 -8.49 7.43
CA GLU A 79 0.30 -9.00 8.76
C GLU A 79 1.80 -8.86 9.03
N ILE A 80 2.13 -8.09 10.07
CA ILE A 80 3.50 -7.90 10.57
C ILE A 80 3.65 -8.76 11.81
N LYS A 81 4.47 -9.81 11.70
CA LYS A 81 4.75 -10.74 12.79
C LYS A 81 5.79 -10.15 13.75
N ASP A 82 5.81 -10.66 14.98
CA ASP A 82 6.72 -10.17 16.03
C ASP A 82 8.22 -10.42 15.68
N ASN A 83 8.52 -11.32 14.74
CA ASN A 83 9.86 -11.57 14.23
C ASN A 83 10.26 -10.70 13.02
N GLY A 84 9.40 -9.74 12.62
CA GLY A 84 9.63 -8.87 11.47
C GLY A 84 9.24 -9.48 10.13
N GLU A 85 8.77 -10.72 10.08
CA GLU A 85 8.19 -11.28 8.85
C GLU A 85 6.90 -10.53 8.47
N LEU A 86 6.72 -10.37 7.16
CA LEU A 86 5.56 -9.74 6.56
C LEU A 86 4.80 -10.76 5.73
N GLU A 87 3.49 -10.77 5.86
CA GLU A 87 2.61 -11.61 5.06
C GLU A 87 1.48 -10.76 4.47
N LEU A 88 1.29 -10.84 3.15
CA LEU A 88 0.24 -10.15 2.43
C LEU A 88 -0.80 -11.14 1.93
N LYS A 89 -2.06 -10.89 2.28
CA LYS A 89 -3.20 -11.69 1.85
C LYS A 89 -4.14 -10.84 1.02
N LEU A 90 -4.48 -11.31 -0.18
CA LEU A 90 -5.46 -10.64 -1.01
C LEU A 90 -6.81 -10.59 -0.29
N VAL A 91 -7.40 -9.41 -0.16
CA VAL A 91 -8.77 -9.27 0.31
C VAL A 91 -9.68 -9.74 -0.81
N LYS A 92 -10.31 -10.91 -0.66
CA LYS A 92 -11.32 -11.38 -1.62
C LYS A 92 -12.56 -10.50 -1.47
N GLU A 93 -12.98 -9.87 -2.57
CA GLU A 93 -14.33 -9.28 -2.63
C GLU A 93 -15.34 -10.41 -2.38
N THR A 94 -16.22 -10.22 -1.38
CA THR A 94 -17.27 -11.16 -1.00
C THR A 94 -18.58 -10.73 -1.65
#